data_AF-A0A349Z9X2-F1
#
_entry.id   AF-A0A349Z9X2-F1
#
_cell.length_a   1.000
_cell.length_b   1.000
_cell.length_c   1.000
_cell.angle_alpha   90.00
_cell.angle_beta   90.00
_cell.angle_gamma   90.00
#
_symmetry.space_group_name_H-M   'P 1'
#
loop_
_entity.id
_entity.type
_entity.pdbx_description
1 polymer ?
#
loop_
_entity_poly.entity_id
_entity_poly.type
_entity_poly.pdbx_seq_one_letter_code
_entity_poly.pdbx_strand_id
1 'polypeptide(L)'
;MPKSISLLFTLALFSTSGEGLAQSPEAPVEALFNAMRAHDGEQLAAQFTNGALLQRAEPGGNIKSNDISQFAGFVSQTDKHLDEK
;
A
#
# COMPACT_ATOMS: atom_id res chain seq x y z
N MET A 1 5.45 43.79 -45.97
CA MET A 1 4.53 42.74 -46.47
C MET A 1 4.10 41.88 -45.28
N PRO A 2 2.80 41.78 -44.95
CA PRO A 2 2.32 40.93 -43.87
C PRO A 2 1.94 39.55 -44.44
N LYS A 3 2.52 38.46 -43.92
CA LYS A 3 2.02 37.09 -44.11
C LYS A 3 2.38 36.28 -42.86
N SER A 4 1.36 36.04 -42.02
CA SER A 4 0.73 34.73 -41.73
C SER A 4 1.31 34.09 -40.47
N ILE A 5 0.68 34.34 -39.31
CA ILE A 5 -0.29 33.40 -38.68
C ILE A 5 0.42 32.08 -38.38
N SER A 6 1.07 31.93 -37.22
CA SER A 6 0.43 31.46 -35.99
C SER A 6 -0.46 30.24 -36.23
N LEU A 7 0.12 29.03 -36.38
CA LEU A 7 -0.63 27.78 -36.12
C LEU A 7 0.26 26.52 -36.01
N LEU A 8 1.38 26.57 -35.28
CA LEU A 8 2.17 25.36 -34.98
C LEU A 8 2.54 25.26 -33.50
N PHE A 9 1.59 25.57 -32.62
CA PHE A 9 1.74 25.31 -31.18
C PHE A 9 0.46 24.74 -30.55
N THR A 10 -0.29 23.97 -31.33
CA THR A 10 -1.57 23.39 -30.90
C THR A 10 -1.63 21.90 -31.24
N LEU A 11 -0.55 21.16 -31.03
CA LEU A 11 -0.59 19.71 -31.16
C LEU A 11 -0.08 19.05 -29.89
N ALA A 12 -1.05 18.48 -29.17
CA ALA A 12 -0.91 17.38 -28.22
C ALA A 12 -0.28 17.68 -26.85
N LEU A 13 -0.93 18.56 -26.08
CA LEU A 13 -1.17 18.26 -24.66
C LEU A 13 -2.37 17.28 -24.57
N PHE A 14 -2.26 16.12 -25.20
CA PHE A 14 -3.07 14.97 -24.80
C PHE A 14 -2.36 14.41 -23.57
N SER A 15 -2.65 15.02 -22.42
CA SER A 15 -2.46 14.34 -21.15
C SER A 15 -3.25 13.05 -21.25
N THR A 16 -2.58 11.94 -21.52
CA THR A 16 -3.12 10.63 -21.22
C THR A 16 -3.31 10.64 -19.72
N SER A 17 -4.51 11.00 -19.27
CA SER A 17 -5.01 10.60 -17.97
C SER A 17 -5.05 9.08 -18.05
N GLY A 18 -3.90 8.44 -17.82
CA GLY A 18 -3.86 7.03 -17.56
C GLY A 18 -4.73 6.89 -16.33
N GLU A 19 -5.96 6.44 -16.53
CA GLU A 19 -6.76 5.88 -15.45
C GLU A 19 -5.93 4.71 -14.97
N GLY A 20 -5.08 4.95 -13.97
CA GLY A 20 -4.40 3.90 -13.27
C GLY A 20 -5.50 2.94 -12.85
N LEU A 21 -5.44 1.71 -13.35
CA LEU A 21 -6.40 0.68 -12.99
C LEU A 21 -6.49 0.70 -11.47
N ALA A 22 -7.60 1.17 -10.93
CA ALA A 22 -7.78 1.23 -9.49
C ALA A 22 -7.56 -0.20 -8.99
N GLN A 23 -6.50 -0.39 -8.21
CA GLN A 23 -6.17 -1.71 -7.69
C GLN A 23 -7.40 -2.20 -6.92
N SER A 24 -7.76 -3.47 -7.14
CA SER A 24 -8.88 -4.09 -6.42
C SER A 24 -8.68 -3.85 -4.92
N PRO A 25 -9.72 -3.49 -4.15
CA PRO A 25 -9.58 -3.22 -2.71
C PRO A 25 -9.05 -4.44 -1.92
N GLU A 26 -9.16 -5.63 -2.50
CA GLU A 26 -8.62 -6.88 -1.97
C GLU A 26 -7.10 -7.00 -2.14
N ALA A 27 -6.50 -6.30 -3.11
CA ALA A 27 -5.08 -6.42 -3.43
C ALA A 27 -4.12 -6.14 -2.24
N PRO A 28 -4.29 -5.06 -1.45
CA PRO A 28 -3.44 -4.85 -0.27
C PRO A 28 -3.67 -5.91 0.82
N VAL A 29 -4.87 -6.51 0.89
CA VAL A 29 -5.18 -7.59 1.83
C VAL A 29 -4.45 -8.86 1.42
N GLU A 30 -4.50 -9.24 0.14
CA GLU A 30 -3.78 -10.39 -0.37
C GLU A 30 -2.26 -10.24 -0.19
N ALA A 31 -1.73 -9.06 -0.52
CA ALA A 31 -0.32 -8.73 -0.33
C ALA A 31 0.11 -8.82 1.14
N LEU A 32 -0.75 -8.39 2.07
CA LEU A 32 -0.51 -8.53 3.51
C LEU A 32 -0.32 -10.00 3.92
N PHE A 33 -1.23 -10.88 3.51
CA PHE A 33 -1.12 -12.32 3.82
C PHE A 33 0.07 -12.97 3.13
N ASN A 34 0.36 -12.60 1.88
CA ASN A 34 1.54 -13.07 1.15
C ASN A 34 2.83 -12.70 1.89
N ALA A 35 2.93 -11.48 2.40
CA ALA A 35 4.08 -11.01 3.17
C ALA A 35 4.27 -11.80 4.48
N MET A 36 3.18 -12.17 5.16
CA MET A 36 3.26 -13.02 6.36
C MET A 36 3.77 -14.43 6.06
N ARG A 37 3.31 -15.06 4.96
CA ARG A 37 3.82 -16.38 4.51
C ARG A 37 5.29 -16.34 4.11
N ALA A 38 5.69 -15.25 3.46
CA ALA A 38 7.05 -15.05 3.00
C ALA A 38 8.01 -14.59 4.12
N HIS A 39 7.49 -14.32 5.33
CA HIS A 39 8.25 -13.70 6.42
C HIS A 39 8.90 -12.37 6.00
N ASP A 40 8.19 -11.58 5.18
CA ASP A 40 8.68 -10.32 4.63
C ASP A 40 7.99 -9.13 5.31
N GLY A 41 8.59 -8.65 6.39
CA GLY A 41 8.11 -7.48 7.12
C GLY A 41 8.11 -6.19 6.30
N GLU A 42 8.98 -6.05 5.30
CA GLU A 42 9.04 -4.84 4.46
C GLU A 42 7.82 -4.79 3.53
N GLN A 43 7.52 -5.90 2.85
CA GLN A 43 6.30 -6.03 2.05
C GLN A 43 5.04 -5.87 2.88
N LEU A 44 5.05 -6.37 4.13
CA LEU A 44 3.95 -6.21 5.07
C LEU A 44 3.73 -4.73 5.40
N ALA A 45 4.78 -4.01 5.79
CA ALA A 45 4.70 -2.60 6.15
C ALA A 45 4.21 -1.72 5.00
N ALA A 46 4.58 -2.08 3.75
CA ALA A 46 4.17 -1.36 2.55
C ALA A 46 2.66 -1.37 2.29
N GLN A 47 1.90 -2.29 2.91
CA GLN A 47 0.44 -2.36 2.76
C GLN A 47 -0.31 -1.33 3.63
N PHE A 48 0.41 -0.62 4.51
CA PHE A 48 -0.18 0.35 5.43
C PHE A 48 0.12 1.78 5.01
N THR A 49 -0.85 2.67 5.23
CA THR A 49 -0.64 4.10 5.05
C THR A 49 0.20 4.68 6.20
N ASN A 50 0.84 5.82 5.94
CA ASN A 50 1.45 6.62 7.00
C ASN A 50 0.39 6.99 8.05
N GLY A 51 0.56 6.51 9.28
CA GLY A 51 -0.38 6.75 10.38
C GLY A 51 -1.47 5.68 10.56
N ALA A 52 -1.43 4.58 9.82
CA ALA A 52 -2.28 3.44 10.09
C ALA A 52 -2.11 2.94 11.54
N LEU A 53 -3.20 2.52 12.17
CA LEU A 53 -3.23 2.06 13.55
C LEU A 53 -3.37 0.54 13.59
N LEU A 54 -2.43 -0.13 14.27
CA LEU A 54 -2.57 -1.54 14.61
C LEU A 54 -3.07 -1.65 16.04
N GLN A 55 -4.30 -2.12 16.23
CA GLN A 55 -4.93 -2.20 17.55
C GLN A 55 -5.48 -3.59 17.81
N ARG A 56 -5.39 -4.04 19.06
CA ARG A 56 -5.95 -5.31 19.53
C ARG A 56 -6.71 -5.08 20.82
N ALA A 57 -7.91 -5.65 20.90
CA ALA A 57 -8.67 -5.72 22.13
C ALA A 57 -8.05 -6.75 23.09
N GLU A 58 -7.86 -6.36 24.34
CA GLU A 58 -7.43 -7.25 25.41
C GLU A 58 -8.63 -7.81 26.19
N PRO A 59 -8.45 -8.94 26.90
CA PRO A 59 -9.45 -9.38 27.88
C PRO A 59 -9.77 -8.24 28.86
N GLY A 60 -11.04 -7.90 28.99
CA GLY A 60 -11.48 -6.76 29.81
C GLY A 60 -11.79 -5.48 29.04
N GLY A 61 -11.66 -5.47 27.71
CA GLY A 61 -12.15 -4.38 26.85
C GLY A 61 -11.18 -3.22 26.65
N ASN A 62 -9.95 -3.33 27.19
CA ASN A 62 -8.90 -2.35 26.92
C ASN A 62 -8.37 -2.52 25.48
N ILE A 63 -8.01 -1.40 24.84
CA ILE A 63 -7.39 -1.41 23.52
C ILE A 63 -5.87 -1.24 23.67
N LYS A 64 -5.13 -2.21 23.16
CA LYS A 64 -3.68 -2.11 23.01
C LYS A 64 -3.35 -1.67 21.58
N SER A 65 -2.64 -0.55 21.45
CA SER A 65 -2.07 -0.12 20.16
C SER A 65 -0.64 -0.65 20.04
N ASN A 66 -0.32 -1.21 18.88
CA ASN A 66 1.01 -1.67 18.52
C ASN A 66 1.57 -0.83 17.37
N ASP A 67 2.88 -0.76 17.27
CA ASP A 67 3.58 -0.15 16.14
C ASP A 67 3.62 -1.13 14.96
N ILE A 68 3.25 -0.68 13.77
CA ILE A 68 3.24 -1.50 12.55
C ILE A 68 4.67 -1.95 12.19
N SER A 69 5.67 -1.10 12.42
CA SER A 69 7.09 -1.43 12.21
C SER A 69 7.56 -2.51 13.18
N GLN A 70 7.09 -2.50 14.42
CA GLN A 70 7.36 -3.58 15.37
C GLN A 70 6.69 -4.89 14.94
N PHE A 71 5.46 -4.81 14.43
CA PHE A 71 4.77 -5.98 13.89
C PHE A 71 5.48 -6.55 12.65
N ALA A 72 5.88 -5.69 11.71
CA ALA A 72 6.70 -6.06 10.56
C ALA A 72 8.02 -6.72 10.99
N GLY A 73 8.72 -6.14 11.97
CA GLY A 73 9.94 -6.72 12.53
C GLY A 73 9.71 -8.10 13.15
N PHE A 74 8.58 -8.29 13.83
CA PHE A 74 8.18 -9.61 14.33
C PHE A 74 7.92 -10.61 13.20
N VAL A 75 7.22 -10.21 12.13
CA VAL A 75 6.95 -11.07 10.97
C VAL A 75 8.25 -11.52 10.28
N SER A 76 9.24 -10.63 10.16
CA SER A 76 10.55 -10.98 9.59
C SER A 76 11.36 -11.98 10.41
N GLN A 77 11.05 -12.15 11.70
CA GLN A 77 11.88 -12.92 12.64
C GLN A 77 11.20 -14.18 13.16
N THR A 78 9.88 -14.29 13.03
CA THR A 78 9.13 -15.45 13.53
C THR A 78 9.30 -16.64 12.61
N ASP A 79 9.57 -17.82 13.15
CA ASP A 79 9.53 -19.09 12.40
C ASP A 79 8.10 -19.67 12.30
N LYS A 80 7.12 -19.00 12.93
CA LYS A 80 5.72 -19.41 12.89
C LYS A 80 5.05 -18.90 11.62
N HIS A 81 4.32 -19.77 10.92
CA HIS A 81 3.39 -19.35 9.88
C HIS A 81 2.18 -18.68 10.54
N LEU A 82 2.07 -17.36 10.34
CA LEU A 82 1.10 -16.53 11.05
C LEU A 82 -0.31 -16.57 10.44
N ASP A 83 -0.46 -17.18 9.26
CA ASP A 83 -1.73 -17.37 8.56
C ASP A 83 -2.15 -18.84 8.40
N GLU A 84 -1.33 -19.79 8.83
CA GLU A 84 -1.61 -21.22 8.74
C GLU A 84 -2.00 -21.79 10.11
N LYS A 85 -2.99 -22.70 10.12
CA LYS A 85 -3.50 -23.35 11.34
C LYS A 85 -2.59 -24.47 11.84
#